data_AF-A0AB34KLI5-F1
#
_entry.id   AF-A0AB34KLI5-F1
#
_cell.length_a   1.000
_cell.length_b   1.000
_cell.length_c   1.000
_cell.angle_alpha   90.00
_cell.angle_beta   90.00
_cell.angle_gamma   90.00
#
_symmetry.space_group_name_H-M   'P 1'
#
loop_
_entity.id
_entity.type
_entity.pdbx_description
1 polymer ?
#
loop_
_entity_poly.entity_id
_entity_poly.type
_entity_poly.pdbx_seq_one_letter_code
_entity_poly.pdbx_strand_id
1 'polypeptide(L)'
;MASSNQEVISPIRTEKPDFIVSAASINAEPVELDSTPASPSKVRLRGASRDELIAELSEEEKEKRKRLLEQRQGDPAVLVDIPQTPGADEIEKGRQLPSDWHNYMLSNHGTKA
;
A
#
# COMPACT_ATOMS: atom_id res chain seq x y z
N MET A 1 -14.00 -5.58 -63.15
CA MET A 1 -14.18 -4.43 -62.24
C MET A 1 -15.14 -4.82 -61.14
N ALA A 2 -14.72 -4.72 -59.87
CA ALA A 2 -15.55 -4.47 -58.69
C ALA A 2 -14.64 -4.64 -57.45
N SER A 3 -14.03 -3.56 -56.97
CA SER A 3 -13.35 -3.52 -55.68
C SER A 3 -14.39 -3.15 -54.63
N SER A 4 -14.74 -4.07 -53.74
CA SER A 4 -15.65 -3.83 -52.63
C SER A 4 -14.93 -2.98 -51.57
N ASN A 5 -15.08 -1.67 -51.64
CA ASN A 5 -14.72 -0.75 -50.55
C ASN A 5 -15.74 -0.92 -49.42
N GLN A 6 -15.52 -1.92 -48.57
CA GLN A 6 -16.29 -2.12 -47.36
C GLN A 6 -15.58 -1.33 -46.24
N GLU A 7 -15.96 -0.07 -46.05
CA GLU A 7 -15.52 0.72 -44.90
C GLU A 7 -16.07 0.07 -43.62
N VAL A 8 -15.17 -0.51 -42.83
CA VAL A 8 -15.45 -1.05 -41.50
C VAL A 8 -15.70 0.12 -40.54
N ILE A 9 -16.97 0.45 -40.34
CA ILE A 9 -17.39 1.47 -39.37
C ILE A 9 -17.42 0.81 -37.99
N SER A 10 -16.41 1.09 -37.16
CA SER A 10 -16.39 0.64 -35.76
C SER A 10 -17.38 1.47 -34.92
N PRO A 11 -18.30 0.86 -34.14
CA PRO A 11 -19.28 1.58 -33.32
C PRO A 11 -18.66 2.04 -31.99
N ILE A 12 -17.52 2.73 -32.03
CA ILE A 12 -16.91 3.32 -30.83
C ILE A 12 -17.45 4.75 -30.70
N ARG A 13 -18.45 4.93 -29.83
CA ARG A 13 -18.96 6.26 -29.47
C ARG A 13 -18.03 6.86 -28.40
N THR A 14 -17.59 8.10 -28.59
CA THR A 14 -16.70 8.84 -27.66
C THR A 14 -17.47 9.53 -26.52
N GLU A 15 -18.70 9.11 -26.25
CA GLU A 15 -19.53 9.71 -25.22
C GLU A 15 -19.00 9.28 -23.84
N LYS A 16 -18.65 10.26 -23.01
CA LYS A 16 -18.21 10.02 -21.65
C LYS A 16 -19.42 9.51 -20.86
N PRO A 17 -19.34 8.34 -20.19
CA PRO A 17 -20.45 7.86 -19.38
C PRO A 17 -20.69 8.82 -18.22
N ASP A 18 -21.92 9.30 -18.09
CA ASP A 18 -22.36 10.07 -16.93
C ASP A 18 -22.46 9.13 -15.74
N PHE A 19 -21.49 9.23 -14.83
CA PHE A 19 -21.40 8.39 -13.64
C PHE A 19 -22.17 9.07 -12.51
N ILE A 20 -23.46 8.75 -12.39
CA ILE A 20 -24.30 9.26 -11.30
C ILE A 20 -24.12 8.35 -10.08
N VAL A 21 -23.23 8.76 -9.16
CA VAL A 21 -23.03 8.06 -7.88
C VAL A 21 -24.02 8.60 -6.86
N SER A 22 -25.20 7.98 -6.77
CA SER A 22 -26.14 8.24 -5.68
C SER A 22 -25.81 7.30 -4.52
N ALA A 23 -24.91 7.73 -3.62
CA ALA A 23 -24.66 6.99 -2.39
C ALA A 23 -25.85 7.17 -1.44
N ALA A 24 -26.56 6.08 -1.14
CA ALA A 24 -27.58 6.10 -0.09
C ALA A 24 -26.90 6.27 1.27
N SER A 25 -27.43 7.17 2.10
CA SER A 25 -26.98 7.30 3.49
C SER A 25 -27.33 6.01 4.25
N ILE A 26 -26.36 5.46 4.98
CA ILE A 26 -26.56 4.27 5.83
C ILE A 26 -27.45 4.62 7.04
N ASN A 27 -27.36 5.87 7.53
CA ASN A 27 -28.08 6.33 8.72
C ASN A 27 -29.16 7.36 8.35
N ALA A 28 -30.28 7.31 9.08
CA ALA A 28 -31.37 8.28 8.95
C ALA A 28 -30.99 9.67 9.46
N GLU A 29 -30.13 9.73 10.49
CA GLU A 29 -29.62 10.97 11.06
C GLU A 29 -28.08 10.96 11.07
N PRO A 30 -27.42 12.11 10.88
CA PRO A 30 -25.98 12.22 11.02
C PRO A 30 -25.54 11.79 12.43
N VAL A 31 -24.63 10.82 12.51
CA VAL A 31 -23.97 10.46 13.76
C VAL A 31 -22.84 11.45 13.99
N GLU A 32 -22.93 12.21 15.08
CA GLU A 32 -21.83 13.02 15.57
C GLU A 32 -20.73 12.07 16.07
N LEU A 33 -19.66 11.95 15.28
CA LEU A 33 -18.44 11.32 15.77
C LEU A 33 -17.67 12.38 16.55
N ASP A 34 -17.43 12.13 17.84
CA ASP A 34 -16.56 12.95 18.66
C ASP A 34 -15.27 13.20 17.89
N SER A 35 -15.09 14.44 17.45
CA SER A 35 -14.15 14.85 16.41
C SER A 35 -12.71 14.89 16.90
N THR A 36 -12.30 13.89 17.69
CA THR A 36 -10.91 13.61 17.99
C THR A 36 -10.39 12.73 16.86
N PRO A 37 -9.77 13.28 15.79
CA PRO A 37 -9.06 12.44 14.85
C PRO A 37 -8.04 11.64 15.66
N ALA A 38 -8.16 10.32 15.62
CA ALA A 38 -7.12 9.45 16.15
C ALA A 38 -5.90 9.60 15.23
N SER A 39 -5.12 10.66 15.45
CA SER A 39 -3.90 10.92 14.70
C SER A 39 -2.97 9.71 14.87
N PRO A 40 -2.47 9.10 13.77
CA PRO A 40 -1.63 7.91 13.84
C PRO A 40 -0.30 8.16 14.58
N SER A 41 0.05 9.42 14.83
CA SER A 41 1.26 9.84 15.53
C SER A 41 1.24 9.59 17.05
N LYS A 42 0.08 9.37 17.69
CA LYS A 42 0.01 9.11 19.14
C LYS A 42 -0.13 7.63 19.51
N VAL A 43 -0.28 6.72 18.55
CA VAL A 43 -0.23 5.26 18.77
C VAL A 43 1.19 4.71 18.57
N ARG A 44 2.22 5.55 18.74
CA ARG A 44 3.53 5.06 19.15
C ARG A 44 3.44 4.76 20.64
N LEU A 45 2.85 3.62 20.98
CA LEU A 45 3.13 3.00 22.28
C LEU A 45 4.65 2.99 22.42
N ARG A 46 5.10 3.64 23.49
CA ARG A 46 6.50 3.76 23.89
C ARG A 46 7.16 2.39 23.76
N GLY A 47 8.17 2.30 22.88
CA GLY A 47 9.43 1.55 23.04
C GLY A 47 9.45 0.12 23.58
N ALA A 48 8.33 -0.51 23.88
CA ALA A 48 8.29 -1.86 24.40
C ALA A 48 8.62 -2.77 23.23
N SER A 49 9.75 -3.47 23.36
CA SER A 49 10.07 -4.55 22.44
C SER A 49 8.89 -5.53 22.41
N ARG A 50 8.69 -6.21 21.27
CA ARG A 50 7.66 -7.25 21.16
C ARG A 50 7.71 -8.22 22.35
N ASP A 51 8.91 -8.48 22.85
CA ASP A 51 9.15 -9.40 23.96
C ASP A 51 8.77 -8.80 25.33
N GLU A 52 8.95 -7.50 25.56
CA GLU A 52 8.44 -6.79 26.74
C GLU A 52 6.91 -6.84 26.81
N LEU A 53 6.24 -6.56 25.69
CA LEU A 53 4.77 -6.61 25.62
C LEU A 53 4.23 -8.03 25.83
N ILE A 54 5.02 -9.06 25.48
CA ILE A 54 4.65 -10.45 25.75
C ILE A 54 4.92 -10.81 27.21
N ALA A 55 5.95 -10.25 27.84
CA ALA A 55 6.28 -10.49 29.24
C ALA A 55 5.19 -9.98 30.19
N GLU A 56 4.57 -8.84 29.88
CA GLU A 56 3.48 -8.22 30.65
C GLU A 56 2.14 -8.97 30.60
N LEU A 57 1.97 -9.93 29.68
CA LEU A 57 0.73 -10.71 29.56
C LEU A 57 0.55 -11.71 30.71
N SER A 58 -0.70 -11.98 31.06
CA SER A 58 -1.08 -13.07 31.97
C SER A 58 -0.69 -14.46 31.40
N GLU A 59 -0.56 -15.46 32.27
CA GLU A 59 -0.21 -16.83 31.84
C GLU A 59 -1.26 -17.41 30.86
N GLU A 60 -2.54 -17.16 31.12
CA GLU A 60 -3.65 -17.58 30.27
C GLU A 60 -3.57 -16.99 28.85
N GLU A 61 -3.20 -15.71 28.74
CA GLU A 61 -3.05 -15.02 27.45
C GLU A 61 -1.82 -15.51 26.68
N LYS A 62 -0.73 -15.83 27.38
CA LYS A 62 0.48 -16.43 26.78
C LYS A 62 0.16 -17.80 26.18
N GLU A 63 -0.59 -18.63 26.89
CA GLU A 63 -1.02 -19.94 26.39
C GLU A 63 -1.96 -19.83 25.18
N LYS A 64 -2.96 -18.95 25.26
CA LYS A 64 -3.89 -18.69 24.15
C LYS A 64 -3.14 -18.22 22.90
N ARG A 65 -2.15 -17.35 23.07
CA ARG A 65 -1.29 -16.88 21.97
C ARG A 65 -0.44 -18.00 21.39
N LYS A 66 0.17 -18.84 22.22
CA LYS A 66 0.97 -19.98 21.78
C LYS A 66 0.12 -20.94 20.93
N ARG A 67 -1.08 -21.28 21.39
CA ARG A 67 -2.02 -22.13 20.67
C ARG A 67 -2.44 -21.53 19.32
N LEU A 68 -2.68 -20.21 19.27
CA LEU A 68 -3.00 -19.51 18.02
C LEU A 68 -1.82 -19.50 17.05
N LEU A 69 -0.58 -19.36 17.53
CA LEU A 69 0.61 -19.42 16.68
C LEU A 69 0.82 -20.81 16.10
N GLU A 70 0.65 -21.86 16.90
CA GLU A 70 0.74 -23.25 16.45
C GLU A 70 -0.34 -23.56 15.38
N GLN A 71 -1.57 -23.09 15.59
CA GLN A 71 -2.64 -23.22 14.59
C GLN A 71 -2.33 -22.48 13.29
N ARG A 72 -1.74 -21.29 13.38
CA ARG A 72 -1.40 -20.46 12.22
C ARG A 72 -0.17 -20.94 11.45
N GLN A 73 0.78 -21.60 12.12
CA GLN A 73 1.96 -22.18 11.46
C GLN A 73 1.59 -23.29 10.46
N GLY A 74 0.47 -23.99 10.70
CA GLY A 74 -0.03 -25.03 9.80
C GLY A 74 -0.87 -24.51 8.63
N ASP A 75 -1.21 -23.21 8.60
CA ASP A 75 -2.05 -22.62 7.58
C ASP A 75 -1.20 -21.84 6.56
N PRO A 76 -0.98 -22.37 5.34
CA PRO A 76 -0.20 -21.70 4.30
C PRO A 76 -0.87 -20.42 3.78
N ALA A 77 -2.15 -20.16 4.10
CA ALA A 77 -2.81 -18.89 3.80
C ALA A 77 -2.41 -17.77 4.77
N VAL A 78 -1.72 -18.09 5.87
CA VAL A 78 -1.02 -17.10 6.71
C VAL A 78 0.26 -16.69 5.97
N LEU A 79 0.08 -15.99 4.85
CA LEU A 79 1.13 -15.35 4.06
C LEU A 79 1.89 -14.37 4.95
N VAL A 80 3.13 -14.70 5.31
CA VAL A 80 4.08 -13.75 5.87
C VAL A 80 5.10 -13.40 4.81
N ASP A 81 4.66 -12.67 3.79
CA ASP A 81 5.56 -11.96 2.87
C ASP A 81 5.37 -10.45 3.06
N ILE A 82 5.76 -9.96 4.24
CA ILE A 82 6.10 -8.54 4.37
C ILE A 82 7.58 -8.46 4.00
N PRO A 83 7.94 -7.88 2.84
CA PRO A 83 9.33 -7.70 2.49
C PRO A 83 10.02 -6.95 3.62
N GLN A 84 11.18 -7.47 4.04
CA GLN A 84 11.98 -6.80 5.06
C GLN A 84 12.29 -5.38 4.57
N THR A 85 12.04 -4.39 5.42
CA THR A 85 12.52 -3.03 5.13
C THR A 85 14.04 -3.08 5.12
N PRO A 86 14.70 -2.61 4.05
CA PRO A 86 16.15 -2.67 3.96
C PRO A 86 16.82 -1.96 5.14
N GLY A 87 17.95 -2.50 5.60
CA GLY A 87 18.71 -1.94 6.71
C GLY A 87 19.33 -0.58 6.37
N ALA A 88 19.81 0.15 7.39
CA ALA A 88 20.44 1.46 7.19
C ALA A 88 21.60 1.42 6.18
N ASP A 89 22.44 0.38 6.26
CA ASP A 89 23.59 0.19 5.37
C ASP A 89 23.17 -0.12 3.92
N GLU A 90 22.02 -0.78 3.73
CA GLU A 90 21.47 -1.09 2.41
C GLU A 90 20.81 0.14 1.78
N ILE A 91 20.16 0.98 2.61
CA ILE A 91 19.61 2.27 2.20
C ILE A 91 20.75 3.21 1.77
N GLU A 92 21.88 3.21 2.47
CA GLU A 92 23.04 4.03 2.11
C GLU A 92 23.68 3.59 0.79
N LYS A 93 23.84 2.29 0.58
CA LYS A 93 24.29 1.73 -0.72
C LYS A 93 23.30 2.05 -1.84
N GLY A 94 21.99 2.02 -1.56
CA GLY A 94 20.95 2.40 -2.52
C GLY A 94 20.91 3.89 -2.87
N ARG A 95 21.47 4.77 -2.02
CA ARG A 95 21.62 6.21 -2.31
C ARG A 95 22.80 6.53 -3.22
N GLN A 96 23.77 5.63 -3.33
CA GLN A 96 24.84 5.77 -4.31
C GLN A 96 24.27 5.50 -5.69
N LEU A 97 23.77 6.56 -6.33
CA LEU A 97 23.37 6.52 -7.74
C LEU A 97 24.56 5.98 -8.55
N PRO A 98 24.32 5.11 -9.54
CA PRO A 98 25.39 4.69 -10.44
C PRO A 98 26.03 5.94 -11.04
N SER A 99 27.35 6.02 -11.02
CA SER A 99 28.15 7.13 -11.56
C SER A 99 27.70 7.53 -12.97
N ASP A 100 27.23 6.55 -13.72
CA ASP A 100 26.75 6.68 -15.10
C ASP A 100 25.44 7.48 -15.21
N TRP A 101 24.56 7.45 -14.21
CA TRP A 101 23.31 8.22 -14.19
C TRP A 101 23.55 9.72 -13.99
N HIS A 102 24.58 10.08 -13.23
CA HIS A 102 24.93 11.48 -12.99
C HIS A 102 25.43 12.14 -14.29
N ASN A 103 26.28 11.44 -15.04
CA ASN A 103 26.77 11.89 -16.35
C ASN A 103 25.67 11.92 -17.42
N TYR A 104 24.74 10.94 -17.43
CA TYR A 104 23.62 10.93 -18.35
C TYR A 104 22.63 12.09 -18.13
N MET A 105 22.35 12.44 -16.87
CA MET A 105 21.50 13.59 -16.52
C MET A 105 22.16 14.93 -16.88
N LEU A 106 23.47 15.06 -16.68
CA LEU A 106 24.22 16.27 -17.04
C LEU A 106 24.39 16.43 -18.56
N SER A 107 24.49 15.33 -19.32
CA SER A 107 24.61 15.37 -20.78
C SER A 107 23.33 15.78 -21.51
N ASN A 108 22.14 15.56 -20.90
CA ASN A 108 20.86 15.92 -21.52
C ASN A 108 20.45 17.39 -21.33
N HIS A 109 21.24 18.18 -20.58
CA HIS A 109 21.02 19.63 -20.41
C HIS A 109 22.02 20.49 -21.19
N GLY A 110 22.73 19.91 -22.17
CA GLY A 110 23.57 20.64 -23.12
C GLY A 110 22.75 21.32 -24.22
N THR A 111 22.53 22.63 -24.05
CA THR A 111 22.48 23.67 -25.11
C THR A 111 21.70 23.37 -26.39
N LYS A 112 20.45 23.84 -26.46
CA LYS A 112 19.88 24.33 -27.73
C LYS A 112 20.56 25.66 -28.07
N ALA A 113 21.41 25.65 -29.10
CA ALA A 113 21.81 26.84 -29.84
C ALA A 113 20.71 27.23 -30.83
#